data_AF-A0A2D3W471-F1
#
_entry.id   AF-A0A2D3W471-F1
#
_cell.length_a   1.000
_cell.length_b   1.000
_cell.length_c   1.000
_cell.angle_alpha   90.00
_cell.angle_beta   90.00
_cell.angle_gamma   90.00
#
_symmetry.space_group_name_H-M   'P 1'
#
loop_
_entity.id
_entity.type
_entity.pdbx_description
1 polymer ?
#
loop_
_entity_poly.entity_id
_entity_poly.type
_entity_poly.pdbx_seq_one_letter_code
_entity_poly.pdbx_strand_id
1 'polypeptide(L)'
;MDNKFTQIAKIKKQEMDKVETELIQTRFERENIKKKLESLYEEIKNTTSPKRGQASLISMFHEHLKILRREKDDYADALNFLNVKVEQLQHKYKKAHMEFEKIKYLEEEEIKKRINEIKRKEKINMDEIATMLFSSVRGV
;
A
#
# COMPACT_ATOMS: atom_id res chain seq x y z
N MET A 1 18.06 17.78 -10.68
CA MET A 1 19.19 17.01 -11.23
C MET A 1 18.64 15.64 -11.56
N ASP A 2 18.35 15.35 -12.83
CA ASP A 2 17.80 14.06 -13.22
C ASP A 2 18.92 13.02 -13.22
N ASN A 3 18.83 12.07 -12.28
CA ASN A 3 19.74 10.94 -12.19
C ASN A 3 19.01 9.66 -12.63
N LYS A 4 19.77 8.64 -13.07
CA LYS A 4 19.27 7.28 -13.35
C LYS A 4 18.48 6.72 -12.17
N PHE A 5 18.91 7.01 -10.94
CA PHE A 5 18.21 6.56 -9.73
C PHE A 5 16.89 7.29 -9.47
N THR A 6 16.75 8.55 -9.86
CA THR A 6 15.48 9.31 -9.74
C THR A 6 14.36 8.66 -10.54
N GLN A 7 14.67 8.18 -11.76
CA GLN A 7 13.71 7.48 -12.61
C GLN A 7 13.31 6.12 -12.00
N ILE A 8 14.28 5.38 -11.46
CA ILE A 8 14.03 4.08 -10.82
C ILE A 8 13.23 4.26 -9.52
N ALA A 9 13.55 5.28 -8.71
CA ALA A 9 12.82 5.61 -7.49
C ALA A 9 11.36 5.95 -7.80
N LYS A 10 11.11 6.70 -8.88
CA LYS A 10 9.75 7.03 -9.32
C LYS A 10 8.95 5.78 -9.72
N ILE A 11 9.56 4.86 -10.47
CA ILE A 11 8.90 3.60 -10.86
C ILE A 11 8.60 2.76 -9.62
N LYS A 12 9.57 2.62 -8.71
CA LYS A 12 9.40 1.86 -7.46
C LYS A 12 8.35 2.45 -6.53
N LYS A 13 8.26 3.79 -6.48
CA LYS A 13 7.18 4.48 -5.78
C LYS A 13 5.82 4.16 -6.39
N GLN A 14 5.69 4.21 -7.72
CA GLN A 14 4.44 3.86 -8.38
C GLN A 14 4.04 2.40 -8.16
N GLU A 15 4.99 1.47 -8.11
CA GLU A 15 4.73 0.07 -7.75
C GLU A 15 4.22 -0.05 -6.30
N MET A 16 4.85 0.65 -5.35
CA MET A 16 4.42 0.69 -3.96
C MET A 16 3.00 1.28 -3.82
N ASP A 17 2.74 2.43 -4.44
CA ASP A 17 1.45 3.13 -4.39
C ASP A 17 0.30 2.27 -4.94
N LYS A 18 0.57 1.47 -6.00
CA LYS A 18 -0.40 0.50 -6.54
C LYS A 18 -0.76 -0.58 -5.52
N VAL A 19 0.25 -1.17 -4.86
CA VAL A 19 0.03 -2.21 -3.85
C VAL A 19 -0.69 -1.63 -2.62
N GLU A 20 -0.37 -0.40 -2.24
CA GLU A 20 -1.05 0.32 -1.15
C GLU A 20 -2.53 0.55 -1.48
N THR A 21 -2.83 1.01 -2.69
CA THR A 21 -4.20 1.23 -3.15
C THR A 21 -5.00 -0.07 -3.11
N GLU A 22 -4.43 -1.17 -3.63
CA GLU A 22 -5.07 -2.49 -3.61
C GLU A 22 -5.29 -3.00 -2.17
N LEU A 23 -4.34 -2.75 -1.26
CA LEU A 23 -4.46 -3.09 0.15
C LEU A 23 -5.60 -2.32 0.83
N ILE A 24 -5.74 -1.03 0.56
CA ILE A 24 -6.82 -0.18 1.09
C ILE A 24 -8.18 -0.68 0.59
N GLN A 25 -8.30 -0.95 -0.71
CA GLN A 25 -9.54 -1.48 -1.30
C GLN A 25 -9.92 -2.83 -0.68
N THR A 26 -8.97 -3.76 -0.59
CA THR A 26 -9.22 -5.08 -0.01
C THR A 26 -9.62 -4.99 1.47
N ARG A 27 -9.02 -4.08 2.24
CA ARG A 27 -9.42 -3.83 3.64
C ARG A 27 -10.83 -3.27 3.74
N PHE A 28 -11.20 -2.35 2.86
CA PHE A 28 -12.55 -1.80 2.81
C PHE A 28 -13.58 -2.89 2.48
N GLU A 29 -13.31 -3.72 1.48
CA GLU A 29 -14.13 -4.88 1.13
C GLU A 29 -14.29 -5.83 2.31
N ARG A 30 -13.21 -6.15 3.01
CA ARG A 30 -13.23 -7.00 4.20
C ARG A 30 -14.15 -6.45 5.29
N GLU A 31 -14.07 -5.16 5.61
CA GLU A 31 -14.96 -4.55 6.61
C GLU A 31 -16.42 -4.56 6.15
N ASN A 32 -16.70 -4.38 4.86
CA ASN A 32 -18.05 -4.47 4.34
C ASN A 32 -18.63 -5.89 4.46
N ILE A 33 -17.85 -6.92 4.10
CA ILE A 33 -18.27 -8.32 4.25
C ILE A 33 -18.48 -8.66 5.73
N LYS A 34 -17.59 -8.19 6.61
CA LYS A 34 -17.74 -8.37 8.05
C LYS A 34 -19.04 -7.77 8.58
N LYS A 35 -19.38 -6.54 8.18
CA LYS A 35 -20.66 -5.90 8.54
C LYS A 35 -21.87 -6.67 8.03
N LYS A 36 -21.82 -7.18 6.79
CA LYS A 36 -22.88 -8.01 6.22
C LYS A 36 -23.07 -9.31 7.01
N LEU A 37 -21.97 -9.94 7.39
CA LEU A 37 -21.99 -11.13 8.22
C LEU A 37 -22.60 -10.84 9.60
N GLU A 38 -22.23 -9.73 10.23
CA GLU A 38 -22.81 -9.27 11.51
C GLU A 38 -24.32 -9.01 11.40
N SER A 39 -24.79 -8.34 10.33
CA SER A 39 -26.23 -8.12 10.12
C SER A 39 -26.99 -9.44 9.93
N LEU A 40 -26.39 -10.40 9.23
CA LEU A 40 -27.00 -11.70 8.97
C LEU A 40 -27.04 -12.56 10.24
N TYR A 41 -26.05 -12.43 11.13
CA TYR A 41 -26.11 -13.03 12.46
C TYR A 41 -27.30 -12.51 13.28
N GLU A 42 -27.53 -11.20 13.27
CA GLU A 42 -28.68 -10.60 13.95
C GLU A 42 -30.00 -11.02 13.29
N GLU A 43 -30.07 -11.12 11.96
CA GLU A 43 -31.24 -11.61 11.25
C GLU A 43 -31.60 -13.05 11.65
N ILE A 44 -30.62 -13.96 11.64
CA ILE A 44 -30.81 -15.36 12.06
C ILE A 44 -31.27 -15.44 13.51
N LYS A 45 -30.71 -14.61 14.39
CA LYS A 45 -31.07 -14.56 15.81
C LYS A 45 -32.48 -14.04 16.06
N ASN A 46 -32.90 -13.04 15.29
CA ASN A 46 -34.24 -12.45 15.38
C ASN A 46 -35.31 -13.27 14.66
N THR A 47 -34.90 -14.27 13.86
CA THR A 47 -35.80 -15.19 13.15
C THR A 47 -36.45 -16.16 14.15
N THR A 48 -37.72 -15.89 14.51
CA THR A 48 -38.46 -16.74 15.47
C THR A 48 -39.21 -17.88 14.80
N SER A 49 -39.06 -19.09 15.33
CA SER A 49 -39.79 -20.27 14.84
C SER A 49 -41.30 -20.16 15.12
N PRO A 50 -42.17 -20.45 14.12
CA PRO A 50 -43.61 -20.50 14.33
C PRO A 50 -43.96 -21.64 15.29
N LYS A 51 -44.46 -21.30 16.49
CA LYS A 51 -44.83 -22.29 17.53
C LYS A 51 -46.08 -23.10 17.19
N ARG A 52 -46.92 -22.59 16.28
CA ARG A 52 -48.20 -23.18 15.84
C ARG A 52 -48.45 -22.74 14.39
N GLY A 53 -49.06 -23.60 13.57
CA GLY A 53 -49.38 -23.26 12.18
C GLY A 53 -49.51 -24.49 11.28
N GLN A 54 -49.85 -24.25 10.02
CA GLN A 54 -49.88 -25.29 8.98
C GLN A 54 -48.46 -25.82 8.72
N ALA A 55 -48.30 -27.11 8.42
CA ALA A 55 -46.99 -27.72 8.16
C ALA A 55 -46.20 -27.02 7.03
N SER A 56 -46.88 -26.40 6.07
CA SER A 56 -46.31 -25.57 5.01
C SER A 56 -45.52 -24.38 5.56
N LEU A 57 -46.03 -23.67 6.57
CA LEU A 57 -45.36 -22.53 7.22
C LEU A 57 -44.06 -22.95 7.92
N ILE A 58 -44.07 -24.11 8.56
CA ILE A 58 -42.88 -24.67 9.23
C ILE A 58 -41.82 -25.03 8.18
N SER A 59 -42.23 -25.65 7.07
CA SER A 59 -41.30 -25.99 5.98
C SER A 59 -40.71 -24.74 5.33
N MET A 60 -41.51 -23.70 5.06
CA MET A 60 -41.02 -22.43 4.52
C MET A 60 -40.02 -21.76 5.46
N PHE A 61 -40.29 -21.77 6.77
CA PHE A 61 -39.38 -21.25 7.78
C PHE A 61 -38.03 -21.97 7.78
N HIS A 62 -38.03 -23.30 7.70
CA HIS A 62 -36.79 -24.08 7.64
C HIS A 62 -35.98 -23.81 6.38
N GLU A 63 -36.63 -23.69 5.21
CA GLU A 63 -35.94 -23.34 3.97
C GLU A 63 -35.35 -21.93 4.04
N HIS A 64 -36.09 -20.96 4.59
CA HIS A 64 -35.56 -19.61 4.80
C HIS A 64 -34.34 -19.59 5.73
N LEU A 65 -34.39 -20.29 6.86
CA LEU A 65 -33.25 -20.44 7.77
C LEU A 65 -32.04 -21.11 7.09
N LYS A 66 -32.29 -22.08 6.22
CA LYS A 66 -31.24 -22.78 5.47
C LYS A 66 -30.58 -21.86 4.45
N ILE A 67 -31.35 -21.00 3.79
CA ILE A 67 -30.82 -19.95 2.90
C ILE A 67 -29.93 -19.00 3.70
N LEU A 68 -30.42 -18.46 4.81
CA LEU A 68 -29.62 -17.56 5.66
C LEU A 68 -28.34 -18.22 6.16
N ARG A 69 -28.39 -19.49 6.56
CA ARG A 69 -27.18 -20.23 6.98
C ARG A 69 -26.17 -20.42 5.85
N ARG A 70 -26.63 -20.67 4.62
CA ARG A 70 -25.75 -20.78 3.45
C ARG A 70 -25.07 -19.45 3.14
N GLU A 71 -25.85 -18.36 3.11
CA GLU A 71 -25.30 -17.02 2.89
C GLU A 71 -24.27 -16.65 3.98
N LYS A 72 -24.50 -17.09 5.22
CA LYS A 72 -23.55 -16.92 6.32
C LYS A 72 -22.22 -17.61 6.02
N ASP A 73 -22.29 -18.86 5.59
CA ASP A 73 -21.10 -19.66 5.29
C ASP A 73 -20.35 -19.05 4.10
N ASP A 74 -21.07 -18.61 3.06
CA ASP A 74 -20.49 -17.92 1.90
C ASP A 74 -19.77 -16.62 2.31
N TYR A 75 -20.37 -15.79 3.19
CA TYR A 75 -19.73 -14.58 3.70
C TYR A 75 -18.54 -14.88 4.62
N ALA A 76 -18.58 -15.97 5.39
CA ALA A 76 -17.47 -16.39 6.24
C ALA A 76 -16.27 -16.85 5.38
N ASP A 77 -16.52 -17.60 4.32
CA ASP A 77 -15.50 -18.03 3.37
C ASP A 77 -14.89 -16.85 2.61
N ALA A 78 -15.73 -15.92 2.16
CA ALA A 78 -15.28 -14.68 1.54
C ALA A 78 -14.40 -13.85 2.50
N LEU A 79 -14.76 -13.78 3.78
CA LEU A 79 -13.97 -13.08 4.80
C LEU A 79 -12.61 -13.74 5.01
N ASN A 80 -12.57 -15.08 5.07
CA ASN A 80 -11.32 -15.85 5.19
C ASN A 80 -10.41 -15.61 3.99
N PHE A 81 -10.96 -15.65 2.78
CA PHE A 81 -10.20 -15.34 1.56
C PHE A 81 -9.64 -13.92 1.59
N LEU A 82 -10.44 -12.93 1.96
CA LEU A 82 -10.01 -11.53 2.07
C LEU A 82 -8.93 -11.34 3.15
N ASN A 83 -9.00 -12.06 4.26
CA ASN A 83 -7.95 -12.03 5.30
C ASN A 83 -6.60 -12.49 4.75
N VAL A 84 -6.59 -13.65 4.08
CA VAL A 84 -5.37 -14.18 3.43
C VAL A 84 -4.85 -13.20 2.38
N LYS A 85 -5.74 -12.61 1.57
CA LYS A 85 -5.36 -11.62 0.56
C LYS A 85 -4.75 -10.37 1.19
N VAL A 86 -5.30 -9.86 2.30
CA VAL A 86 -4.74 -8.72 3.04
C VAL A 86 -3.34 -9.03 3.54
N GLU A 87 -3.09 -10.20 4.13
CA GLU A 87 -1.76 -10.59 4.61
C GLU A 87 -0.75 -10.66 3.47
N GLN A 88 -1.14 -11.26 2.34
CA GLN A 88 -0.29 -11.33 1.15
C GLN A 88 0.05 -9.93 0.61
N LEU A 89 -0.95 -9.04 0.55
CA LEU A 89 -0.74 -7.65 0.10
C LEU A 89 0.11 -6.86 1.07
N GLN A 90 -0.03 -7.05 2.39
CA GLN A 90 0.85 -6.43 3.39
C GLN A 90 2.30 -6.87 3.21
N HIS A 91 2.54 -8.16 2.96
CA HIS A 91 3.88 -8.65 2.72
C HIS A 91 4.47 -8.11 1.40
N LYS A 92 3.67 -8.04 0.34
CA LYS A 92 4.06 -7.39 -0.93
C LYS A 92 4.39 -5.91 -0.73
N TYR A 93 3.56 -5.17 0.01
CA TYR A 93 3.77 -3.77 0.32
C TYR A 93 5.09 -3.57 1.08
N LYS A 94 5.35 -4.38 2.11
CA LYS A 94 6.59 -4.33 2.89
C LYS A 94 7.82 -4.53 1.99
N LYS A 95 7.76 -5.48 1.05
CA LYS A 95 8.85 -5.70 0.07
C LYS A 95 9.04 -4.49 -0.85
N ALA A 96 7.97 -3.99 -1.45
CA ALA A 96 8.02 -2.83 -2.33
C ALA A 96 8.56 -1.58 -1.61
N HIS A 97 8.14 -1.36 -0.36
CA HIS A 97 8.62 -0.28 0.48
C HIS A 97 10.13 -0.40 0.77
N MET A 98 10.62 -1.59 1.13
CA MET A 98 12.06 -1.81 1.34
C MET A 98 12.88 -1.56 0.07
N GLU A 99 12.38 -1.98 -1.10
CA GLU A 99 13.04 -1.71 -2.38
C GLU A 99 13.07 -0.22 -2.70
N PHE A 100 11.96 0.48 -2.50
CA PHE A 100 11.88 1.93 -2.70
C PHE A 100 12.89 2.68 -1.81
N GLU A 101 12.92 2.37 -0.52
CA GLU A 101 13.87 2.99 0.43
C GLU A 101 15.33 2.70 0.07
N LYS A 102 15.63 1.48 -0.41
CA LYS A 102 16.98 1.14 -0.89
C LYS A 102 17.40 2.01 -2.07
N ILE A 103 16.51 2.20 -3.05
CA ILE A 103 16.82 3.04 -4.23
C ILE A 103 16.95 4.51 -3.84
N LYS A 104 16.07 5.00 -2.96
CA LYS A 104 16.11 6.37 -2.46
C LYS A 104 17.42 6.67 -1.71
N TYR A 105 17.90 5.73 -0.90
CA TYR A 105 19.20 5.86 -0.24
C TYR A 105 20.36 5.99 -1.24
N LEU A 106 20.37 5.16 -2.30
CA LEU A 106 21.38 5.23 -3.35
C LEU A 106 21.34 6.55 -4.12
N GLU A 107 20.13 7.06 -4.39
CA GLU A 107 19.93 8.37 -5.01
C GLU A 107 20.53 9.50 -4.15
N GLU A 108 20.26 9.49 -2.84
CA GLU A 108 20.81 10.47 -1.90
C GLU A 108 22.34 10.42 -1.82
N GLU A 109 22.92 9.22 -1.84
CA GLU A 109 24.38 9.05 -1.82
C GLU A 109 25.04 9.63 -3.09
N GLU A 110 24.43 9.40 -4.26
CA GLU A 110 24.96 9.93 -5.52
C GLU A 110 24.80 11.45 -5.62
N ILE A 111 23.67 12.00 -5.16
CA ILE A 111 23.47 13.45 -5.08
C ILE A 111 24.55 14.09 -4.19
N LYS A 112 24.86 13.48 -3.03
CA LYS A 112 25.93 13.95 -2.14
C LYS A 112 27.31 13.93 -2.82
N LYS A 113 27.64 12.84 -3.52
CA LYS A 113 28.91 12.75 -4.29
C LYS A 113 29.00 13.86 -5.32
N ARG A 114 27.93 14.09 -6.07
CA ARG A 114 27.88 15.11 -7.12
C ARG A 114 27.99 16.54 -6.59
N ILE A 115 27.34 16.84 -5.46
CA ILE A 115 27.49 18.12 -4.76
C ILE A 115 28.94 18.33 -4.32
N ASN A 116 29.59 17.31 -3.77
CA ASN A 116 30.99 17.40 -3.34
C ASN A 116 31.94 17.63 -4.53
N GLU A 117 31.70 16.98 -5.66
CA GLU A 117 32.47 17.22 -6.89
C GLU A 117 32.32 18.64 -7.41
N ILE A 118 31.09 19.19 -7.40
CA ILE A 118 30.83 20.58 -7.80
C ILE A 118 31.57 21.55 -6.88
N LYS A 119 31.43 21.39 -5.55
CA LYS A 119 32.15 22.22 -4.56
C LYS A 119 33.67 22.18 -4.75
N ARG A 120 34.22 21.01 -5.06
CA ARG A 120 35.66 20.86 -5.32
C ARG A 120 36.08 21.59 -6.59
N LYS A 121 35.30 21.49 -7.67
CA LYS A 121 35.56 22.22 -8.92
C LYS A 121 35.45 23.73 -8.73
N GLU A 122 34.42 24.20 -8.03
CA GLU A 122 34.25 25.62 -7.70
C GLU A 122 35.43 26.16 -6.90
N LYS A 123 35.91 25.41 -5.91
CA LYS A 123 37.09 25.80 -5.13
C LYS A 123 38.34 25.94 -6.02
N ILE A 124 38.62 24.94 -6.87
CA ILE A 124 39.77 24.98 -7.79
C ILE A 124 39.67 26.19 -8.72
N ASN A 125 38.50 26.42 -9.32
CA ASN A 125 38.29 27.57 -10.20
C ASN A 125 38.48 28.91 -9.46
N MET A 126 38.03 29.01 -8.21
CA MET A 126 38.26 30.20 -7.39
C MET A 126 39.75 30.43 -7.09
N ASP A 127 40.48 29.36 -6.75
CA ASP A 127 41.93 29.43 -6.51
C ASP A 127 42.68 29.83 -7.80
N GLU A 128 42.27 29.33 -8.96
CA GLU A 128 42.80 29.72 -10.28
C GLU A 128 42.51 31.19 -10.60
N ILE A 129 41.27 31.66 -10.40
CA ILE A 129 40.92 33.07 -10.59
C ILE A 129 41.74 33.97 -9.65
N ALA A 130 41.89 33.58 -8.38
CA ALA A 130 42.67 34.32 -7.40
C ALA A 130 44.15 34.43 -7.80
N THR A 131 44.75 33.35 -8.30
CA THR A 131 46.15 33.35 -8.78
C THR A 131 46.32 34.17 -10.06
N MET A 132 45.37 34.13 -10.99
CA MET A 132 45.36 35.01 -12.17
C MET A 132 45.24 36.49 -11.79
N LEU A 133 44.34 36.83 -10.87
CA LEU A 133 44.19 38.22 -10.39
C LEU A 133 45.46 38.69 -9.69
N PHE A 134 46.01 37.89 -8.78
CA PHE A 134 47.22 38.23 -8.04
C PHE A 134 48.45 38.39 -8.94
N SER A 135 48.61 37.52 -9.94
CA SER A 135 49.71 37.62 -10.92
C SER A 135 49.55 38.83 -11.84
N SER A 136 48.31 39.18 -12.24
CA SER A 136 48.04 40.39 -13.03
C SER A 136 48.31 41.69 -12.27
N VAL A 137 48.12 41.71 -10.94
CA VAL A 137 48.36 42.88 -10.08
C VAL A 137 49.85 43.12 -9.77
N ARG A 138 50.71 42.09 -9.88
CA ARG A 138 52.18 42.20 -9.70
C ARG A 138 52.96 42.42 -11.00
N GLY A 139 52.27 42.54 -12.14
CA GLY A 139 52.87 42.80 -13.45
C GLY A 139 53.14 44.28 -13.75
N VAL A 140 53.64 45.05 -12.77
CA VAL A 140 54.28 46.37 -12.93
C VAL A 140 55.53 46.41 -12.06
#